data_AF-A0A921AWV0-F1
#
_entry.id   AF-A0A921AWV0-F1
#
_cell.length_a   1.000
_cell.length_b   1.000
_cell.length_c   1.000
_cell.angle_alpha   90.00
_cell.angle_beta   90.00
_cell.angle_gamma   90.00
#
_symmetry.space_group_name_H-M   'P 1'
#
loop_
_entity.id
_entity.type
_entity.pdbx_description
1 polymer ?
#
loop_
_entity_poly.entity_id
_entity_poly.type
_entity_poly.pdbx_seq_one_letter_code
_entity_poly.pdbx_strand_id
1 'polypeptide(L)'
;MVSELSTLIHNLVLDNPVPAKDLAKAIGKPYSTLLREVNPYDTGAKLGAETLLQIMLQTGNTKPLEYMAGKLGYALVSSRAEALHVTPGAFQAQPVGTQLGAPMLEAGQSGERERRI
;
A
#
# COMPACT_ATOMS: atom_id res chain seq x y z
N MET A 1 -20.64 19.40 18.89
CA MET A 1 -20.21 19.41 17.48
C MET A 1 -19.70 18.03 17.16
N VAL A 2 -20.16 17.43 16.07
CA VAL A 2 -19.59 16.16 15.58
C VAL A 2 -18.23 16.48 14.95
N SER A 3 -17.21 15.72 15.30
CA SER A 3 -15.87 15.89 14.72
C SER A 3 -15.72 14.98 13.51
N GLU A 4 -15.36 15.53 12.35
CA GLU A 4 -15.07 14.76 11.12
C GLU A 4 -14.10 13.59 11.36
N LEU A 5 -13.09 13.80 12.20
CA LEU A 5 -12.14 12.76 12.61
C LEU A 5 -12.84 11.61 13.35
N SER A 6 -13.78 11.91 14.26
CA SER A 6 -14.56 10.89 14.96
C SER A 6 -15.46 10.10 14.01
N THR A 7 -16.09 10.77 13.03
CA THR A 7 -16.88 10.11 11.99
C THR A 7 -16.01 9.21 11.11
N LEU A 8 -14.82 9.67 10.71
CA LEU A 8 -13.85 8.86 9.96
C LEU A 8 -13.45 7.59 10.74
N ILE A 9 -13.12 7.72 12.03
CA ILE A 9 -12.73 6.59 12.88
C ILE A 9 -13.91 5.63 13.12
N HIS A 10 -15.12 6.17 13.31
CA HIS A 10 -16.34 5.38 13.47
C HIS A 10 -16.57 4.46 12.27
N ASN A 11 -16.55 5.02 11.07
CA ASN A 11 -16.67 4.27 9.82
C ASN A 11 -15.50 3.29 9.67
N LEU A 12 -14.28 3.67 10.07
CA LEU A 12 -13.12 2.77 10.04
C LEU A 12 -13.31 1.52 10.92
N VAL A 13 -14.00 1.63 12.05
CA VAL A 13 -14.29 0.49 12.94
C VAL A 13 -15.48 -0.34 12.43
N LEU A 14 -16.42 0.25 11.67
CA LEU A 14 -17.61 -0.44 11.15
C LEU A 14 -17.42 -1.08 9.77
N ASP A 15 -16.70 -0.41 8.85
CA ASP A 15 -16.40 -0.88 7.49
C ASP A 15 -15.19 -1.84 7.41
N ASN A 16 -14.59 -2.21 8.55
CA ASN A 16 -13.41 -3.08 8.52
C ASN A 16 -13.76 -4.55 8.28
N PRO A 17 -12.96 -5.31 7.49
CA PRO A 17 -13.08 -6.77 7.44
C PRO A 17 -12.81 -7.45 8.80
N VAL A 18 -12.08 -6.82 9.72
CA VAL A 18 -11.89 -7.31 11.09
C VAL A 18 -13.09 -6.92 11.95
N PRO A 19 -13.79 -7.87 12.62
CA PRO A 19 -14.90 -7.55 13.50
C PRO A 19 -14.46 -6.60 14.63
N ALA A 20 -15.23 -5.55 14.87
CA ALA A 20 -14.95 -4.58 15.94
C ALA A 20 -14.83 -5.22 17.35
N LYS A 21 -15.38 -6.42 17.56
CA LYS A 21 -15.15 -7.24 18.78
C LYS A 21 -13.72 -7.75 18.90
N ASP A 22 -13.11 -8.19 17.80
CA ASP A 22 -11.74 -8.71 17.79
C ASP A 22 -10.73 -7.57 17.77
N LEU A 23 -11.08 -6.44 17.12
CA LEU A 23 -10.37 -5.17 17.28
C LEU A 23 -10.30 -4.73 18.75
N ALA A 24 -11.44 -4.78 19.48
CA ALA A 24 -11.48 -4.45 20.90
C ALA A 24 -10.62 -5.40 21.76
N LYS A 25 -10.62 -6.72 21.47
CA LYS A 25 -9.72 -7.69 22.11
C LYS A 25 -8.25 -7.36 21.86
N ALA A 26 -7.87 -7.06 20.62
CA ALA A 26 -6.49 -6.72 20.23
C ALA A 26 -5.99 -5.44 20.92
N ILE A 27 -6.89 -4.48 21.13
CA ILE A 27 -6.65 -3.23 21.89
C ILE A 27 -6.62 -3.47 23.41
N GLY A 28 -7.09 -4.62 23.89
CA GLY A 28 -7.21 -4.92 25.33
C GLY A 28 -8.34 -4.16 26.03
N LYS A 29 -9.35 -3.66 25.30
CA LYS A 29 -10.47 -2.88 25.86
C LYS A 29 -11.82 -3.62 25.72
N PRO A 30 -12.79 -3.38 26.63
CA PRO A 30 -14.15 -3.84 26.45
C PRO A 30 -14.77 -3.27 25.17
N TYR A 31 -15.44 -4.12 24.39
CA TYR A 31 -16.11 -3.76 23.14
C TYR A 31 -17.10 -2.60 23.29
N SER A 32 -17.88 -2.58 24.38
CA SER A 32 -18.83 -1.51 24.70
C SER A 32 -18.13 -0.17 24.96
N THR A 33 -16.99 -0.18 25.65
CA THR A 33 -16.18 1.03 25.89
C THR A 33 -15.60 1.56 24.58
N LEU A 34 -15.04 0.68 23.74
CA LEU A 34 -14.47 1.09 22.46
C LEU A 34 -15.54 1.68 21.52
N LEU A 35 -16.72 1.03 21.40
CA LEU A 35 -17.83 1.58 20.61
C LEU A 35 -18.27 2.96 21.07
N ARG A 36 -18.26 3.24 22.38
CA ARG A 36 -18.57 4.57 22.91
C ARG A 36 -17.47 5.58 22.59
N GLU A 37 -16.20 5.22 22.76
CA GLU A 37 -15.06 6.10 22.43
C GLU A 37 -14.98 6.48 20.94
N VAL A 38 -15.41 5.59 20.03
CA VAL A 38 -15.46 5.88 18.58
C VAL A 38 -16.82 6.41 18.10
N ASN A 39 -17.79 6.64 18.99
CA ASN A 39 -19.09 7.16 18.61
C ASN A 39 -19.05 8.70 18.50
N PRO A 40 -19.24 9.31 17.31
CA PRO A 40 -19.25 10.76 17.15
C PRO A 40 -20.38 11.47 17.93
N TYR A 41 -21.40 10.73 18.39
CA TYR A 41 -22.54 11.25 19.15
C TYR A 41 -22.41 11.09 20.67
N ASP A 42 -21.48 10.25 21.18
CA ASP A 42 -21.26 10.11 22.63
C ASP A 42 -20.21 11.13 23.12
N THR A 43 -20.67 12.33 23.46
CA THR A 43 -19.81 13.39 24.01
C THR A 43 -19.21 13.07 25.39
N GLY A 44 -19.66 11.99 26.04
CA GLY A 44 -19.14 11.53 27.33
C GLY A 44 -17.90 10.64 27.22
N ALA A 45 -17.59 10.12 26.02
CA ALA A 45 -16.41 9.30 25.77
C ALA A 45 -15.40 10.04 24.88
N LYS A 46 -14.10 9.84 25.12
CA LYS A 46 -13.02 10.40 24.30
C LYS A 46 -12.10 9.28 23.88
N LEU A 47 -11.87 9.15 22.58
CA LEU A 47 -10.87 8.22 22.06
C LEU A 47 -9.46 8.64 22.49
N GLY A 48 -8.74 7.72 23.14
CA GLY A 48 -7.33 7.92 23.48
C GLY A 48 -6.43 7.82 22.24
N ALA A 49 -5.33 8.59 22.21
CA ALA A 49 -4.37 8.56 21.11
C ALA A 49 -3.78 7.16 20.89
N GLU A 50 -3.51 6.41 21.97
CA GLU A 50 -3.07 5.01 21.88
C GLU A 50 -4.15 4.11 21.24
N THR A 51 -5.42 4.27 21.64
CA THR A 51 -6.53 3.52 21.02
C THR A 51 -6.64 3.82 19.53
N LEU A 52 -6.48 5.09 19.13
CA LEU A 52 -6.46 5.49 17.72
C LEU A 52 -5.30 4.84 16.95
N LEU A 53 -4.09 4.83 17.52
CA LEU A 53 -2.93 4.18 16.91
C LEU A 53 -3.16 2.68 16.72
N GLN A 54 -3.64 1.99 17.74
CA GLN A 54 -3.96 0.56 17.66
C GLN A 54 -5.06 0.27 16.62
N ILE A 55 -6.09 1.12 16.52
CA ILE A 55 -7.08 1.01 15.43
C ILE A 55 -6.39 1.12 14.07
N MET A 56 -5.55 2.12 13.83
CA MET A 56 -4.86 2.27 12.54
C MET A 56 -3.91 1.10 12.22
N LEU A 57 -3.24 0.54 13.23
CA LEU A 57 -2.36 -0.63 13.07
C LEU A 57 -3.14 -1.90 12.69
N GLN A 58 -4.23 -2.20 13.41
CA GLN A 58 -5.04 -3.40 13.19
C GLN A 58 -5.88 -3.32 11.90
N THR A 59 -6.33 -2.12 11.54
CA THR A 59 -7.13 -1.87 10.32
C THR A 59 -6.28 -1.64 9.07
N GLY A 60 -4.97 -1.35 9.23
CA GLY A 60 -4.03 -1.03 8.16
C GLY A 60 -4.30 0.31 7.45
N ASN A 61 -5.16 1.18 7.99
CA ASN A 61 -5.72 2.32 7.28
C ASN A 61 -5.24 3.66 7.86
N THR A 62 -4.51 4.41 7.05
CA THR A 62 -3.85 5.69 7.44
C THR A 62 -4.75 6.92 7.30
N LYS A 63 -5.99 6.81 6.80
CA LYS A 63 -6.91 7.95 6.60
C LYS A 63 -7.07 8.89 7.82
N PRO A 64 -7.19 8.41 9.07
CA PRO A 64 -7.28 9.32 10.23
C PRO A 64 -6.00 10.13 10.43
N LEU A 65 -4.83 9.51 10.20
CA LEU A 65 -3.52 10.15 10.29
C LEU A 65 -3.33 11.17 9.14
N GLU A 66 -3.76 10.83 7.92
CA GLU A 66 -3.73 11.74 6.76
C GLU A 66 -4.58 12.99 7.02
N TYR A 67 -5.78 12.81 7.58
CA TYR A 67 -6.65 13.91 7.99
C TYR A 67 -5.98 14.80 9.06
N MET A 68 -5.36 14.19 10.07
CA MET A 68 -4.63 14.93 11.11
C MET A 68 -3.44 15.70 10.53
N ALA A 69 -2.63 15.08 9.68
CA ALA A 69 -1.49 15.71 9.02
C ALA A 69 -1.93 16.90 8.14
N GLY A 70 -2.96 16.71 7.30
CA GLY A 70 -3.51 17.77 6.46
C GLY A 70 -4.08 18.95 7.24
N LYS A 71 -4.69 18.72 8.41
CA LYS A 71 -5.14 19.79 9.33
C LYS A 71 -3.99 20.55 9.99
N LEU A 72 -2.81 19.93 10.12
CA LEU A 72 -1.60 20.53 10.67
C LEU A 72 -0.67 21.11 9.59
N GLY A 73 -1.02 21.00 8.29
CA GLY A 73 -0.19 21.46 7.17
C GLY A 73 0.97 20.52 6.79
N TYR A 74 0.96 19.28 7.29
CA TYR A 74 1.97 18.27 6.95
C TYR A 74 1.45 17.28 5.91
N ALA A 75 2.35 16.78 5.06
CA ALA A 75 2.10 15.61 4.23
C ALA A 75 2.68 14.35 4.92
N LEU A 76 1.97 13.23 4.86
CA LEU A 76 2.52 11.95 5.30
C LEU A 76 3.36 11.33 4.19
N VAL A 77 4.55 10.87 4.55
CA VAL A 77 5.45 10.10 3.69
C VAL A 77 5.61 8.71 4.30
N SER A 78 5.28 7.66 3.55
CA SER A 78 5.46 6.28 4.01
C SER A 78 6.90 5.84 3.77
N SER A 79 7.68 5.70 4.84
CA SER A 79 9.05 5.14 4.77
C SER A 79 9.08 3.69 4.28
N ARG A 80 7.95 2.97 4.31
CA ARG A 80 7.84 1.61 3.78
C ARG A 80 7.79 1.56 2.24
N ALA A 81 7.57 2.69 1.56
CA ALA A 81 7.55 2.77 0.10
C ALA A 81 8.97 2.73 -0.52
N GLU A 82 10.03 3.07 0.21
CA GLU A 82 11.42 2.99 -0.29
C GLU A 82 11.98 1.55 -0.34
N ALA A 83 11.26 0.55 0.17
CA ALA A 83 11.73 -0.83 0.22
C ALA A 83 11.41 -1.68 -1.03
N LEU A 84 10.89 -1.09 -2.12
CA LEU A 84 10.47 -1.82 -3.34
C LEU A 84 10.92 -1.17 -4.67
N HIS A 85 12.19 -0.77 -4.75
CA HIS A 85 12.92 -0.83 -6.02
C HIS A 85 14.32 -1.45 -5.84
N VAL A 86 14.35 -2.76 -5.58
CA VAL A 86 15.50 -3.58 -5.99
C VAL A 86 15.11 -4.23 -7.30
N THR A 87 15.72 -3.78 -8.40
CA THR A 87 15.51 -4.34 -9.74
C THR A 87 15.93 -5.81 -9.74
N PRO A 88 15.03 -6.79 -9.99
CA PRO A 88 15.42 -8.19 -10.06
C PRO A 88 16.18 -8.42 -11.37
N GLY A 89 17.52 -8.32 -11.34
CA GLY A 89 18.34 -8.47 -12.55
C GLY A 89 19.81 -8.04 -12.46
N ALA A 90 20.21 -7.26 -11.45
CA ALA A 90 21.58 -6.74 -11.33
C ALA A 90 22.66 -7.79 -10.98
N PHE A 91 22.37 -9.09 -11.08
CA PHE A 91 23.31 -10.18 -10.81
C PHE A 91 23.37 -11.18 -11.97
N GLN A 92 23.77 -10.71 -13.14
CA GLN A 92 24.31 -11.58 -14.19
C GLN A 92 25.80 -11.31 -14.34
N ALA A 93 26.59 -12.06 -13.58
CA ALA A 93 28.02 -12.13 -13.76
C ALA A 93 28.32 -12.59 -15.21
N GLN A 94 29.19 -11.87 -15.91
CA GLN A 94 29.69 -12.26 -17.22
C GLN A 94 30.97 -13.10 -17.06
N PRO A 95 30.95 -14.42 -17.31
CA PRO A 95 32.15 -15.17 -17.62
C PRO A 95 32.52 -15.00 -19.11
N VAL A 96 33.82 -14.90 -19.36
CA VAL A 96 34.43 -14.85 -20.70
C VAL A 96 34.05 -16.06 -21.55
N GLY A 97 33.78 -15.85 -22.85
CA GLY A 97 33.48 -16.91 -23.82
C GLY A 97 33.88 -16.54 -25.25
N THR A 98 35.16 -16.65 -25.58
CA THR A 98 35.67 -16.49 -26.95
C THR A 98 35.20 -17.65 -27.83
N GLN A 99 34.41 -17.40 -28.89
CA GLN A 99 34.30 -18.34 -30.01
C GLN A 99 34.26 -17.60 -31.36
N LEU A 100 35.20 -17.97 -32.23
CA LEU A 100 35.23 -17.58 -33.64
C LEU A 100 34.21 -18.41 -34.44
N GLY A 101 33.55 -17.78 -35.41
CA GLY A 101 32.70 -18.46 -36.38
C GLY A 101 32.72 -17.72 -37.71
N ALA A 102 33.37 -18.30 -38.72
CA ALA A 102 33.41 -17.76 -40.08
C ALA A 102 32.06 -17.99 -40.81
N PRO A 103 31.70 -17.18 -41.81
CA PRO A 103 30.41 -17.28 -42.48
C PRO A 103 30.43 -18.33 -43.59
N MET A 104 29.39 -19.14 -43.75
CA MET A 104 29.19 -19.93 -44.96
C MET A 104 27.72 -20.33 -45.20
N LEU A 105 27.28 -20.01 -46.43
CA LEU A 105 26.25 -20.71 -47.21
C LEU A 105 24.80 -20.71 -46.67
N GLU A 106 23.97 -19.82 -47.24
CA GLU A 106 22.67 -20.27 -47.75
C GLU A 106 22.58 -19.95 -49.25
N ALA A 107 22.27 -20.96 -50.06
CA ALA A 107 22.15 -20.85 -51.50
C ALA A 107 20.67 -20.92 -51.91
N GLY A 108 19.97 -19.79 -51.80
CA GLY A 108 18.61 -19.62 -52.32
C GLY A 108 18.62 -19.26 -53.80
N GLN A 109 18.40 -20.24 -54.68
CA GLN A 109 18.17 -20.02 -56.11
C GLN A 109 16.73 -19.57 -56.39
N SER A 110 16.52 -18.98 -57.58
CA SER A 110 15.24 -18.56 -58.17
C SER A 110 14.74 -17.20 -57.62
N GLY A 111 14.61 -16.13 -58.40
CA GLY A 111 14.75 -15.97 -59.84
C GLY A 111 13.41 -15.60 -60.46
N GLU A 112 13.11 -14.31 -60.51
CA GLU A 112 12.02 -13.76 -61.30
C GLU A 112 12.55 -12.57 -62.12
N ARG A 113 12.13 -12.50 -63.37
CA ARG A 113 12.49 -11.42 -64.30
C ARG A 113 11.64 -10.17 -64.00
N GLU A 114 12.13 -9.02 -64.46
CA GLU A 114 11.49 -8.21 -65.52
C GLU A 114 11.29 -6.70 -65.23
N ARG A 115 11.82 -5.85 -66.15
CA ARG A 115 11.54 -4.40 -66.32
C ARG A 115 11.93 -3.54 -65.08
N ARG A 116 12.03 -2.21 -65.13
CA ARG A 116 11.60 -1.22 -66.12
C ARG A 116 12.68 -0.11 -66.24
N ILE A 117 12.92 0.68 -67.29
CA ILE A 117 12.20 1.16 -68.52
C ILE A 117 11.35 0.16 -69.31
#